data_AF-A0A1F9NS15-F1
#
_entry.id   AF-A0A1F9NS15-F1
#
_cell.length_a   1.000
_cell.length_b   1.000
_cell.length_c   1.000
_cell.angle_alpha   90.00
_cell.angle_beta   90.00
_cell.angle_gamma   90.00
#
_symmetry.space_group_name_H-M   'P 1'
#
loop_
_entity.id
_entity.type
_entity.pdbx_description
1 polymer ?
#
loop_
_entity_poly.entity_id
_entity_poly.type
_entity_poly.pdbx_seq_one_letter_code
_entity_poly.pdbx_strand_id
1 'polypeptide(L)'
;MKKLKKILEPRGPVDGNHPDPPELAAFLDGRLSGAAREEVVRHLSLCRECYEVVQESLGDLETERAAVRRVVMPGRRRWLAMAASVVLCLLVASGLYYYGGIFAPQQAALTASVELDNELTEMLLEDESLEWTGEKARRFVDLLTERGVEVAAAKRVELVAAYDPYRPKDLKAKKEKLSIRVADDVIHVEIKGQESH
;
A
#
# COMPACT_ATOMS: atom_id res chain seq x y z
N MET A 1 18.45 -15.85 -27.80
CA MET A 1 17.83 -16.88 -28.65
C MET A 1 18.81 -17.61 -29.59
N LYS A 2 19.88 -16.96 -30.11
CA LYS A 2 20.93 -17.63 -30.92
C LYS A 2 21.57 -18.90 -30.30
N LYS A 3 21.61 -19.02 -28.97
CA LYS A 3 22.17 -20.21 -28.29
C LYS A 3 21.29 -21.47 -28.36
N LEU A 4 19.96 -21.32 -28.48
CA LEU A 4 19.03 -22.47 -28.56
C LEU A 4 19.11 -23.17 -29.92
N LYS A 5 19.27 -22.38 -31.00
CA LYS A 5 19.33 -22.90 -32.37
C LYS A 5 20.48 -23.89 -32.58
N LYS A 6 21.63 -23.67 -31.94
CA LYS A 6 22.84 -24.50 -32.07
C LYS A 6 22.82 -25.79 -31.25
N ILE A 7 21.94 -25.89 -30.23
CA ILE A 7 21.88 -27.05 -29.33
C ILE A 7 20.86 -28.09 -29.83
N LEU A 8 19.92 -27.68 -30.68
CA LEU A 8 18.75 -28.48 -31.07
C LEU A 8 18.77 -28.93 -32.53
N GLU A 9 19.90 -28.85 -33.24
CA GLU A 9 19.97 -29.35 -34.62
C GLU A 9 19.84 -30.90 -34.63
N PRO A 10 18.80 -31.45 -35.29
CA PRO A 10 18.46 -32.87 -35.17
C PRO A 10 19.36 -33.76 -36.04
N ARG A 11 19.64 -34.98 -35.55
CA ARG A 11 20.59 -35.92 -36.16
C ARG A 11 19.97 -36.96 -37.12
N GLY A 12 18.67 -37.02 -37.32
CA GLY A 12 18.02 -37.95 -38.27
C GLY A 12 16.52 -38.12 -38.03
N PRO A 13 15.80 -38.92 -38.84
CA PRO A 13 14.42 -39.29 -38.55
C PRO A 13 14.34 -40.25 -37.36
N VAL A 14 13.35 -40.06 -36.48
CA VAL A 14 13.07 -40.95 -35.34
C VAL A 14 11.73 -41.61 -35.61
N ASP A 15 11.73 -42.93 -35.84
CA ASP A 15 10.49 -43.70 -35.90
C ASP A 15 9.99 -43.96 -34.47
N GLY A 16 9.00 -43.18 -34.03
CA GLY A 16 8.38 -43.38 -32.72
C GLY A 16 7.65 -42.15 -32.18
N ASN A 17 6.52 -42.42 -31.52
CA ASN A 17 5.60 -41.51 -30.82
C ASN A 17 6.06 -40.05 -30.73
N HIS A 18 5.51 -39.21 -31.62
CA HIS A 18 5.72 -37.77 -31.58
C HIS A 18 4.98 -37.16 -30.37
N PRO A 19 5.49 -36.09 -29.76
CA PRO A 19 4.77 -35.36 -28.74
C PRO A 19 3.43 -34.88 -29.29
N ASP A 20 2.38 -34.96 -28.48
CA ASP A 20 1.05 -34.56 -28.90
C ASP A 20 1.05 -33.04 -29.22
N PRO A 21 0.25 -32.59 -30.21
CA PRO A 21 0.11 -31.17 -30.53
C PRO A 21 -0.14 -30.23 -29.32
N PRO A 22 -0.99 -30.58 -28.33
CA PRO A 22 -1.15 -29.78 -27.11
C PRO A 22 0.12 -29.69 -26.24
N GLU A 23 0.96 -30.72 -26.22
CA GLU A 23 2.23 -30.70 -25.46
C GLU A 23 3.26 -29.79 -26.13
N LEU A 24 3.34 -29.81 -27.46
CA LEU A 24 4.18 -28.88 -28.22
C LEU A 24 3.73 -27.42 -28.05
N ALA A 25 2.42 -27.16 -28.03
CA ALA A 25 1.89 -25.83 -27.73
C ALA A 25 2.25 -25.39 -26.30
N ALA A 26 2.08 -26.26 -25.30
CA ALA A 26 2.45 -25.97 -23.92
C ALA A 26 3.97 -25.73 -23.76
N PHE A 27 4.80 -26.39 -24.57
CA PHE A 27 6.24 -26.14 -24.65
C PHE A 27 6.54 -24.74 -25.20
N LEU A 28 5.94 -24.36 -26.33
CA LEU A 28 6.10 -23.04 -26.96
C LEU A 28 5.65 -21.89 -26.05
N ASP A 29 4.56 -22.11 -25.30
CA ASP A 29 4.04 -21.16 -24.32
C ASP A 29 4.86 -21.09 -23.02
N GLY A 30 5.87 -21.97 -22.85
CA GLY A 30 6.69 -22.05 -21.65
C GLY A 30 5.94 -22.60 -20.41
N ARG A 31 4.82 -23.29 -20.61
CA ARG A 31 3.99 -23.87 -19.54
C ARG A 31 4.46 -25.25 -19.09
N LEU A 32 5.28 -25.94 -19.87
CA LEU A 32 5.92 -27.19 -19.45
C LEU A 32 7.10 -26.90 -18.50
N SER A 33 7.18 -27.68 -17.42
CA SER A 33 8.27 -27.60 -16.43
C SER A 33 8.77 -29.00 -16.06
N GLY A 34 9.98 -29.07 -15.49
CA GLY A 34 10.59 -30.31 -15.02
C GLY A 34 10.77 -31.38 -16.11
N ALA A 35 10.48 -32.63 -15.77
CA ALA A 35 10.72 -33.80 -16.62
C ALA A 35 10.01 -33.73 -17.98
N ALA A 36 8.77 -33.23 -18.03
CA ALA A 36 8.01 -33.11 -19.28
C ALA A 36 8.69 -32.15 -20.27
N ARG A 37 9.29 -31.07 -19.78
CA ARG A 37 10.04 -30.14 -20.63
C ARG A 37 11.33 -30.78 -21.17
N GLU A 38 12.04 -31.53 -20.34
CA GLU A 38 13.28 -32.22 -20.74
C GLU A 38 13.00 -33.28 -21.80
N GLU A 39 11.88 -34.00 -21.69
CA GLU A 39 11.46 -35.00 -22.66
C GLU A 39 11.17 -34.40 -24.04
N VAL A 40 10.41 -33.29 -24.09
CA VAL A 40 10.14 -32.58 -25.35
C VAL A 40 11.43 -32.02 -25.95
N VAL A 41 12.31 -31.43 -25.13
CA VAL A 41 13.63 -30.92 -25.60
C VAL A 41 14.48 -32.05 -26.19
N ARG A 42 14.52 -33.20 -25.52
CA ARG A 42 15.22 -34.38 -26.02
C ARG A 42 14.63 -34.85 -27.34
N HIS A 43 13.30 -34.94 -27.46
CA HIS A 43 12.64 -35.32 -28.72
C HIS A 43 12.96 -34.32 -29.84
N LEU A 44 12.90 -33.02 -29.60
CA LEU A 44 13.24 -31.97 -30.59
C LEU A 44 14.70 -32.02 -31.04
N SER A 45 15.61 -32.49 -30.18
CA SER A 45 17.02 -32.69 -30.56
C SER A 45 17.27 -33.92 -31.44
N LEU A 46 16.29 -34.82 -31.52
CA LEU A 46 16.40 -36.07 -32.27
C LEU A 46 15.52 -36.04 -33.52
N CYS A 47 14.31 -35.49 -33.46
CA CYS A 47 13.32 -35.51 -34.53
C CYS A 47 13.32 -34.20 -35.33
N ARG A 48 13.64 -34.31 -36.62
CA ARG A 48 13.67 -33.16 -37.54
C ARG A 48 12.31 -32.56 -37.82
N GLU A 49 11.28 -33.39 -37.97
CA GLU A 49 9.93 -32.94 -38.29
C GLU A 49 9.35 -32.06 -37.18
N CYS A 50 9.42 -32.51 -35.93
CA CYS A 50 8.96 -31.72 -34.79
C CYS A 50 9.77 -30.42 -34.61
N TYR A 51 11.06 -30.43 -34.94
CA TYR A 51 11.88 -29.23 -34.90
C TYR A 51 11.44 -28.19 -35.95
N GLU A 52 11.12 -28.63 -37.17
CA GLU A 52 10.65 -27.76 -38.25
C GLU A 52 9.30 -27.12 -37.90
N VAL A 53 8.34 -27.90 -37.38
CA VAL A 53 7.03 -27.39 -36.92
C VAL A 53 7.18 -26.33 -35.81
N VAL A 54 8.09 -26.57 -34.86
CA VAL A 54 8.39 -25.61 -33.78
C VAL A 54 9.07 -24.34 -34.33
N GLN A 55 9.96 -24.46 -35.31
CA GLN A 55 10.60 -23.29 -35.95
C GLN A 55 9.59 -22.42 -36.69
N GLU A 56 8.67 -23.02 -37.44
CA GLU A 56 7.62 -22.30 -38.17
C GLU A 56 6.71 -21.54 -37.21
N SER A 57 6.23 -22.23 -36.17
CA SER A 57 5.38 -21.63 -35.13
C SER A 57 6.07 -20.46 -34.41
N LEU A 58 7.38 -20.56 -34.15
CA LEU A 58 8.16 -19.46 -33.56
C LEU A 58 8.32 -18.27 -34.53
N GLY A 59 8.47 -18.53 -35.83
CA GLY A 59 8.58 -17.50 -36.86
C GLY A 59 7.31 -16.65 -36.98
N ASP A 60 6.14 -17.28 -36.88
CA ASP A 60 4.85 -16.59 -36.90
C ASP A 60 4.68 -15.69 -35.67
N LEU A 61 5.01 -16.20 -34.48
CA LEU A 61 4.97 -15.42 -33.23
C LEU A 61 5.94 -14.24 -33.24
N GLU A 62 7.12 -14.40 -33.83
CA GLU A 62 8.07 -13.30 -34.00
C GLU A 62 7.56 -12.24 -34.97
N THR A 63 6.86 -12.65 -36.04
CA THR A 63 6.27 -11.76 -37.04
C THR A 63 5.10 -10.96 -36.45
N GLU A 64 4.22 -11.60 -35.69
CA GLU A 64 3.15 -10.91 -34.95
C GLU A 64 3.71 -9.94 -33.91
N ARG A 65 4.72 -10.35 -33.13
CA ARG A 65 5.40 -9.45 -32.17
C ARG A 65 6.08 -8.28 -32.87
N ALA A 66 6.70 -8.50 -34.03
CA ALA A 66 7.33 -7.45 -34.82
C ALA A 66 6.30 -6.49 -35.43
N ALA A 67 5.09 -6.97 -35.76
CA ALA A 67 3.98 -6.14 -36.20
C ALA A 67 3.45 -5.25 -35.06
N VAL A 68 3.28 -5.80 -33.86
CA VAL A 68 2.88 -5.03 -32.67
C VAL A 68 3.94 -3.99 -32.29
N ARG A 69 5.24 -4.31 -32.46
CA ARG A 69 6.34 -3.39 -32.17
C ARG A 69 6.47 -2.24 -33.17
N ARG A 70 5.79 -2.29 -34.31
CA ARG A 70 5.81 -1.27 -35.37
C ARG A 70 4.68 -0.24 -35.30
N VAL A 71 4.02 -0.07 -34.15
CA VAL A 71 3.21 1.13 -33.90
C VAL A 71 4.13 2.31 -33.55
N VAL A 72 4.88 2.80 -34.55
CA VAL A 72 5.57 4.09 -34.46
C VAL A 72 4.49 5.17 -34.53
N MET A 73 4.05 5.69 -33.38
CA MET A 73 3.07 6.77 -33.35
C MET A 73 3.60 8.02 -34.06
N PRO A 74 2.77 8.70 -34.88
CA PRO A 74 3.17 9.88 -35.64
C PRO A 74 3.56 11.04 -34.72
N GLY A 75 4.56 11.84 -35.12
CA GLY A 75 5.17 12.89 -34.30
C GLY A 75 4.21 13.93 -33.70
N ARG A 76 3.02 14.14 -34.29
CA ARG A 76 1.96 15.00 -33.72
C ARG A 76 1.31 14.43 -32.45
N ARG A 77 1.22 13.10 -32.30
CA ARG A 77 0.63 12.47 -31.10
C ARG A 77 1.55 12.52 -29.87
N ARG A 78 2.86 12.71 -30.07
CA ARG A 78 3.82 12.86 -28.96
C ARG A 78 3.57 14.15 -28.15
N TRP A 79 3.13 15.22 -28.81
CA TRP A 79 2.80 16.49 -28.15
C TRP A 79 1.48 16.41 -27.38
N LEU A 80 0.49 15.69 -27.91
CA LEU A 80 -0.78 15.42 -27.22
C LEU A 80 -0.59 14.55 -25.97
N ALA A 81 0.32 13.56 -26.01
CA ALA A 81 0.64 12.73 -24.84
C ALA A 81 1.29 13.56 -23.71
N MET A 82 2.16 14.51 -24.05
CA MET A 82 2.76 15.43 -23.07
C MET A 82 1.69 16.33 -22.43
N ALA A 83 0.77 16.88 -23.23
CA ALA A 83 -0.30 17.74 -22.72
C ALA A 83 -1.25 16.99 -21.76
N ALA A 84 -1.59 15.75 -22.08
CA ALA A 84 -2.44 14.92 -21.22
C ALA A 84 -1.79 14.63 -19.85
N SER A 85 -0.47 14.43 -19.80
CA SER A 85 0.25 14.22 -18.54
C SER A 85 0.22 15.45 -17.64
N VAL A 86 0.39 16.65 -18.20
CA VAL A 86 0.36 17.90 -17.41
C VAL A 86 -1.03 18.13 -16.82
N VAL A 87 -2.09 17.94 -17.62
CA VAL A 87 -3.47 18.06 -17.13
C VAL A 87 -3.77 17.04 -16.03
N LEU A 88 -3.32 15.79 -16.19
CA LEU A 88 -3.48 14.77 -15.16
C LEU A 88 -2.75 15.14 -13.85
N CYS A 89 -1.50 15.60 -13.94
CA CYS A 89 -0.75 16.07 -12.77
C CYS A 89 -1.44 17.25 -12.09
N LEU A 90 -1.99 18.21 -12.85
CA LEU A 90 -2.74 19.34 -12.30
C LEU A 90 -4.05 18.89 -11.66
N LEU A 91 -4.79 17.94 -12.25
CA LEU A 91 -6.01 17.40 -11.66
C LEU A 91 -5.72 16.62 -10.37
N VAL A 92 -4.66 15.82 -10.34
CA VAL A 92 -4.23 15.08 -9.15
C VAL A 92 -3.74 16.04 -8.07
N ALA A 93 -2.90 17.03 -8.42
CA ALA A 93 -2.41 18.02 -7.47
C ALA A 93 -3.54 18.93 -6.95
N SER A 94 -4.46 19.36 -7.82
CA SER A 94 -5.65 20.12 -7.43
C SER A 94 -6.56 19.29 -6.54
N GLY A 95 -6.82 18.04 -6.90
CA GLY A 95 -7.55 17.09 -6.05
C GLY A 95 -6.87 16.93 -4.69
N LEU A 96 -5.56 16.70 -4.65
CA LEU A 96 -4.80 16.63 -3.41
C LEU A 96 -4.77 17.94 -2.62
N TYR A 97 -4.88 19.10 -3.28
CA TYR A 97 -4.96 20.39 -2.61
C TYR A 97 -6.34 20.62 -1.98
N TYR A 98 -7.41 20.36 -2.74
CA TYR A 98 -8.80 20.51 -2.27
C TYR A 98 -9.19 19.44 -1.25
N TYR A 99 -8.73 18.20 -1.43
CA TYR A 99 -8.94 17.08 -0.51
C TYR A 99 -7.78 16.88 0.47
N GLY A 100 -6.80 17.80 0.49
CA GLY A 100 -5.56 17.72 1.29
C GLY A 100 -5.76 17.68 2.80
N GLY A 101 -6.99 17.85 3.29
CA GLY A 101 -7.35 17.49 4.66
C GLY A 101 -7.19 16.00 4.97
N ILE A 102 -7.15 15.11 3.97
CA ILE A 102 -7.01 13.65 4.17
C ILE A 102 -5.54 13.24 4.38
N PHE A 103 -4.59 14.01 3.84
CA PHE A 103 -3.15 13.86 4.08
C PHE A 103 -2.60 15.09 4.79
N ALA A 104 -3.35 15.61 5.77
CA ALA A 104 -2.71 16.43 6.78
C ALA A 104 -1.51 15.61 7.27
N PRO A 105 -0.26 16.12 7.11
CA PRO A 105 0.87 15.44 7.70
C PRO A 105 0.46 15.20 9.14
N GLN A 106 0.59 13.95 9.60
CA GLN A 106 0.52 13.65 11.02
C GLN A 106 1.71 14.42 11.61
N GLN A 107 1.53 15.73 11.82
CA GLN A 107 2.42 16.56 12.60
C GLN A 107 2.64 15.73 13.84
N ALA A 108 3.90 15.55 14.23
CA ALA A 108 4.33 14.75 15.35
C ALA A 108 3.58 15.21 16.59
N ALA A 109 2.35 14.72 16.73
CA ALA A 109 1.46 15.10 17.78
C ALA A 109 2.05 14.33 18.93
N LEU A 110 2.72 15.07 19.80
CA LEU A 110 3.25 14.57 21.06
C LEU A 110 2.07 13.87 21.74
N THR A 111 2.07 12.54 21.60
CA THR A 111 1.01 11.70 22.13
C THR A 111 1.49 11.31 23.50
N ALA A 112 1.13 12.13 24.49
CA ALA A 112 1.40 11.81 25.87
C ALA A 112 0.25 10.98 26.42
N SER A 113 0.57 10.03 27.29
CA SER A 113 -0.43 9.23 27.99
C SER A 113 -0.19 9.36 29.48
N VAL A 114 -1.20 9.84 30.20
CA VAL A 114 -1.17 10.02 31.65
C VAL A 114 -2.23 9.11 32.29
N GLU A 115 -1.92 8.51 33.44
CA GLU A 115 -2.93 7.76 34.20
C GLU A 115 -3.98 8.74 34.74
N LEU A 116 -5.27 8.40 34.61
CA LEU A 116 -6.35 9.21 35.14
C LEU A 116 -6.39 9.08 36.67
N ASP A 117 -6.11 10.17 37.38
CA ASP A 117 -6.20 10.25 38.84
C ASP A 117 -7.44 11.02 39.30
N ASN A 118 -7.67 11.05 40.61
CA ASN A 118 -8.85 11.69 41.20
C ASN A 118 -8.94 13.19 40.89
N GLU A 119 -7.81 13.88 40.78
CA GLU A 119 -7.76 15.34 40.56
C GLU A 119 -8.09 15.68 39.10
N LEU A 120 -7.52 14.94 38.14
CA LEU A 120 -7.91 15.02 36.73
C LEU A 120 -9.38 14.61 36.52
N THR A 121 -9.84 13.60 37.26
CA THR A 121 -11.24 13.14 37.21
C THR A 121 -12.20 14.22 37.72
N GLU A 122 -11.88 14.84 38.85
CA GLU A 122 -12.68 15.92 39.43
C GLU A 122 -12.74 17.12 38.47
N MET A 123 -11.61 17.49 37.85
CA MET A 123 -11.57 18.57 36.86
C MET A 123 -12.39 18.26 35.59
N LEU A 124 -12.39 16.99 35.15
CA LEU A 124 -13.21 16.54 34.02
C LEU A 124 -14.71 16.54 34.34
N LEU A 125 -15.08 16.26 35.59
CA LEU A 125 -16.46 16.24 36.07
C LEU A 125 -17.01 17.64 36.40
N GLU A 126 -16.13 18.59 36.70
CA GLU A 126 -16.51 19.97 37.08
C GLU A 126 -17.30 20.66 35.96
N ASP A 127 -17.01 20.34 34.69
CA ASP A 127 -17.71 20.94 33.56
C ASP A 127 -17.64 20.06 32.31
N GLU A 128 -18.83 19.64 31.88
CA GLU A 128 -19.10 18.74 30.74
C GLU A 128 -18.86 19.41 29.37
N SER A 129 -18.41 20.67 29.34
CA SER A 129 -18.08 21.35 28.08
C SER A 129 -16.93 20.63 27.36
N LEU A 130 -17.12 20.45 26.06
CA LEU A 130 -16.11 19.84 25.18
C LEU A 130 -14.95 20.79 24.85
N GLU A 131 -15.04 22.06 25.24
CA GLU A 131 -14.05 23.08 24.94
C GLU A 131 -13.73 23.92 26.18
N TRP A 132 -12.47 23.90 26.63
CA TRP A 132 -11.99 24.71 27.73
C TRP A 132 -11.02 25.78 27.20
N THR A 133 -11.20 27.01 27.67
CA THR A 133 -10.35 28.16 27.32
C THR A 133 -9.98 28.96 28.58
N GLY A 134 -9.01 29.87 28.46
CA GLY A 134 -8.66 30.80 29.55
C GLY A 134 -8.00 30.11 30.75
N GLU A 135 -8.46 30.42 31.96
CA GLU A 135 -7.86 29.93 33.21
C GLU A 135 -7.97 28.41 33.37
N LYS A 136 -9.11 27.82 32.97
CA LYS A 136 -9.33 26.37 33.09
C LYS A 136 -8.37 25.58 32.21
N ALA A 137 -8.17 26.01 30.96
CA ALA A 137 -7.18 25.40 30.07
C ALA A 137 -5.76 25.48 30.66
N ARG A 138 -5.39 26.59 31.29
CA ARG A 138 -4.09 26.75 31.96
C ARG A 138 -3.92 25.80 33.13
N ARG A 139 -4.91 25.74 34.05
CA ARG A 139 -4.89 24.80 35.18
C ARG A 139 -4.71 23.35 34.72
N PHE A 140 -5.37 22.97 33.62
CA PHE A 140 -5.22 21.63 33.06
C PHE A 140 -3.80 21.38 32.54
N VAL A 141 -3.22 22.33 31.81
CA VAL A 141 -1.82 22.25 31.33
C VAL A 141 -0.83 22.18 32.50
N ASP A 142 -1.07 22.93 33.58
CA ASP A 142 -0.23 22.89 34.78
C ASP A 142 -0.25 21.49 35.41
N LEU A 143 -1.43 20.89 35.57
CA LEU A 143 -1.58 19.52 36.08
C LEU A 143 -0.87 18.47 35.21
N LEU A 144 -0.91 18.64 33.89
CA LEU A 144 -0.19 17.76 32.96
C LEU A 144 1.33 17.92 33.09
N THR A 145 1.80 19.15 33.27
CA THR A 145 3.22 19.48 33.41
C THR A 145 3.78 18.92 34.71
N GLU A 146 3.04 19.01 35.83
CA GLU A 146 3.40 18.40 37.11
C GLU A 146 3.56 16.87 37.01
N ARG A 147 2.84 16.24 36.07
CA ARG A 147 2.90 14.80 35.78
C ARG A 147 3.96 14.44 34.73
N GLY A 148 4.83 15.39 34.38
CA GLY A 148 5.95 15.20 33.47
C GLY A 148 5.57 15.21 31.99
N VAL A 149 4.38 15.70 31.64
CA VAL A 149 4.01 15.92 30.24
C VAL A 149 4.39 17.33 29.83
N GLU A 150 5.41 17.46 29.00
CA GLU A 150 5.77 18.74 28.39
C GLU A 150 4.76 19.10 27.29
N VAL A 151 3.76 19.91 27.65
CA VAL A 151 2.78 20.48 26.71
C VAL A 151 3.19 21.91 26.40
N ALA A 152 3.28 22.26 25.11
CA ALA A 152 3.41 23.66 24.71
C ALA A 152 2.17 24.45 25.18
N ALA A 153 2.34 25.73 25.51
CA ALA A 153 1.28 26.60 26.03
C ALA A 153 0.08 26.66 25.05
N ALA A 154 -0.92 25.82 25.28
CA ALA A 154 -2.09 25.72 24.43
C ALA A 154 -3.09 26.85 24.73
N LYS A 155 -3.75 27.33 23.68
CA LYS A 155 -4.78 28.38 23.82
C LYS A 155 -6.13 27.80 24.22
N ARG A 156 -6.40 26.55 23.83
CA ARG A 156 -7.64 25.83 24.12
C ARG A 156 -7.39 24.34 24.31
N VAL A 157 -8.23 23.72 25.12
CA VAL A 157 -8.30 22.27 25.33
C VAL A 157 -9.64 21.79 24.80
N GLU A 158 -9.62 20.79 23.94
CA GLU A 158 -10.82 20.17 23.37
C GLU A 158 -10.91 18.71 23.82
N LEU A 159 -12.02 18.35 24.42
CA LEU A 159 -12.32 16.97 24.75
C LEU A 159 -12.98 16.31 23.55
N VAL A 160 -12.43 15.17 23.11
CA VAL A 160 -13.01 14.38 22.01
C VAL A 160 -14.39 13.85 22.40
N ALA A 161 -14.61 13.58 23.68
CA ALA A 161 -15.90 13.21 24.25
C ALA A 161 -15.98 13.67 25.71
N ALA A 162 -17.19 14.00 26.17
CA ALA A 162 -17.45 14.28 27.57
C ALA A 162 -17.09 13.06 28.42
N TYR A 163 -16.52 13.30 29.60
CA TYR A 163 -16.20 12.22 30.53
C TYR A 163 -17.49 11.70 31.17
N ASP A 164 -17.78 10.42 30.95
CA ASP A 164 -18.91 9.73 31.55
C ASP A 164 -18.38 8.63 32.49
N PRO A 165 -18.42 8.83 33.82
CA PRO A 165 -17.94 7.84 34.78
C PRO A 165 -18.81 6.57 34.82
N TYR A 166 -20.03 6.63 34.27
CA TYR A 166 -21.00 5.53 34.22
C TYR A 166 -21.01 4.79 32.89
N ARG A 167 -20.24 5.24 31.90
CA ARG A 167 -20.08 4.53 30.63
C ARG A 167 -19.59 3.10 30.95
N PRO A 168 -20.25 2.04 30.42
CA PRO A 168 -19.85 0.67 30.68
C PRO A 168 -18.41 0.47 30.19
N LYS A 169 -17.48 0.41 31.13
CA LYS A 169 -16.06 0.19 30.85
C LYS A 169 -15.95 -1.21 30.26
N ASP A 170 -15.10 -1.37 29.24
CA ASP A 170 -14.71 -2.70 28.79
C ASP A 170 -14.26 -3.48 30.02
N LEU A 171 -14.86 -4.65 30.27
CA LEU A 171 -14.66 -5.48 31.48
C LEU A 171 -13.18 -5.85 31.74
N LYS A 172 -12.26 -5.50 30.84
CA LYS A 172 -10.81 -5.71 30.89
C LYS A 172 -9.99 -4.45 31.22
N ALA A 173 -10.58 -3.26 31.14
CA ALA A 173 -9.88 -2.00 31.40
C ALA A 173 -9.79 -1.74 32.91
N LYS A 174 -8.64 -2.08 33.52
CA LYS A 174 -8.42 -1.91 34.97
C LYS A 174 -8.02 -0.48 35.35
N LYS A 175 -7.56 0.33 34.39
CA LYS A 175 -7.14 1.73 34.53
C LYS A 175 -7.51 2.53 33.28
N GLU A 176 -7.90 3.78 33.48
CA GLU A 176 -8.16 4.75 32.41
C GLU A 176 -6.89 5.57 32.14
N LYS A 177 -6.57 5.78 30.86
CA LYS A 177 -5.48 6.65 30.43
C LYS A 177 -6.02 7.81 29.64
N LEU A 178 -5.52 8.99 29.97
CA LEU A 178 -5.75 10.20 29.20
C LEU A 178 -4.74 10.25 28.06
N SER A 179 -5.22 10.08 26.83
CA SER A 179 -4.43 10.26 25.60
C SER A 179 -4.52 11.72 25.19
N ILE A 180 -3.40 12.41 25.27
CA ILE A 180 -3.30 13.85 24.99
C ILE A 180 -2.63 14.00 23.63
N ARG A 181 -3.22 14.81 22.75
CA ARG A 181 -2.70 15.08 21.42
C ARG A 181 -2.65 16.58 21.20
N VAL A 182 -1.45 17.12 20.98
CA VAL A 182 -1.24 18.54 20.72
C VAL A 182 -1.19 18.79 19.20
N ALA A 183 -2.07 19.67 18.69
CA ALA A 183 -2.07 20.11 17.30
C ALA A 183 -2.50 21.59 17.22
N ASP A 184 -1.77 22.42 16.46
CA ASP A 184 -2.15 23.80 16.15
C ASP A 184 -2.57 24.68 17.37
N ASP A 185 -1.80 24.63 18.48
CA ASP A 185 -2.10 25.29 19.78
C ASP A 185 -3.35 24.76 20.51
N VAL A 186 -3.87 23.61 20.10
CA VAL A 186 -5.03 22.91 20.67
C VAL A 186 -4.59 21.59 21.30
N ILE A 187 -5.02 21.37 22.53
CA ILE A 187 -4.85 20.07 23.19
C ILE A 187 -6.12 19.27 23.02
N HIS A 188 -6.07 18.23 22.21
CA HIS A 188 -7.14 17.24 22.12
C HIS A 188 -6.95 16.18 23.19
N VAL A 189 -7.97 15.99 24.01
CA VAL A 189 -7.98 15.05 25.12
C VAL A 189 -8.93 13.92 24.80
N GLU A 190 -8.41 12.69 24.76
CA GLU A 190 -9.18 11.48 24.51
C GLU A 190 -8.98 10.50 25.66
N ILE A 191 -10.08 9.97 26.21
CA ILE A 191 -10.03 9.03 27.33
C ILE A 191 -10.09 7.61 26.77
N LYS A 192 -9.02 6.83 26.95
CA LYS A 192 -8.93 5.43 26.47
C LYS A 192 -8.82 4.46 27.63
N GLY A 193 -9.60 3.38 27.57
CA GLY A 193 -9.42 2.24 28.46
C GLY A 193 -8.11 1.53 28.13
N GLN A 194 -7.26 1.27 29.13
CA GLN A 194 -6.04 0.49 28.92
C GLN A 194 -6.36 -1.00 29.03
N GLU A 195 -6.19 -1.75 27.94
CA GLU A 195 -6.21 -3.21 27.98
C GLU A 195 -4.99 -3.72 28.75
N SER A 196 -5.24 -4.44 29.86
CA SER A 196 -4.18 -5.15 30.58
C SER A 196 -3.82 -6.39 29.78
N HIS A 197 -2.67 -6.34 29.10
CA HIS A 197 -2.14 -7.46 28.35
C HIS A 197 -1.46 -8.51 29.25
#